data_AF-A0A3N5M615-F1
#
_entry.id   AF-A0A3N5M615-F1
#
_cell.length_a   1.000
_cell.length_b   1.000
_cell.length_c   1.000
_cell.angle_alpha   90.00
_cell.angle_beta   90.00
_cell.angle_gamma   90.00
#
_symmetry.space_group_name_H-M   'P 1'
#
loop_
_entity.id
_entity.type
_entity.pdbx_description
1 polymer ?
#
loop_
_entity_poly.entity_id
_entity_poly.type
_entity_poly.pdbx_seq_one_letter_code
_entity_poly.pdbx_strand_id
1 'polypeptide(L)' 'AGRFKLEGKGFRVDYVAVRDPETLAPLFGPIRGPARVMGAVFLGTTRLIDNLPTAPKNR' A
#
# COMPACT_ATOMS: atom_id res chain seq x y z
N ALA A 1 7.51 6.42 -2.81
CA ALA A 1 7.22 7.47 -1.80
C ALA A 1 6.64 6.91 -0.49
N GLY A 2 5.62 6.03 -0.50
CA GLY A 2 4.97 5.54 0.72
C GLY A 2 5.92 4.93 1.75
N ARG A 3 6.74 3.95 1.33
CA ARG A 3 7.76 3.30 2.18
C ARG A 3 8.71 4.32 2.84
N PHE A 4 9.35 5.16 2.03
CA PHE A 4 10.28 6.18 2.50
C PHE A 4 9.67 7.12 3.55
N LYS A 5 8.42 7.57 3.35
CA LYS A 5 7.73 8.43 4.32
C LYS A 5 7.44 7.72 5.65
N LEU A 6 7.15 6.43 5.62
CA LEU A 6 6.90 5.64 6.83
C LEU A 6 8.20 5.39 7.59
N GLU A 7 9.27 4.99 6.88
CA GLU A 7 10.59 4.78 7.47
C GLU A 7 11.15 6.08 8.06
N GLY A 8 11.00 7.22 7.37
CA GLY A 8 11.39 8.54 7.88
C GLY A 8 10.61 9.00 9.12
N LYS A 9 9.51 8.33 9.48
CA LYS A 9 8.74 8.56 10.71
C LYS A 9 9.04 7.52 11.81
N GLY A 10 10.04 6.66 11.62
CA GLY A 10 10.47 5.66 12.61
C GLY A 10 9.71 4.32 12.55
N PHE A 11 8.84 4.11 11.55
CA PHE A 11 8.22 2.80 11.34
C PHE A 11 9.18 1.84 10.63
N ARG A 12 9.21 0.58 11.06
CA ARG A 12 9.85 -0.49 10.27
C ARG A 12 8.82 -1.06 9.29
N VAL A 13 9.00 -0.80 8.00
CA VAL A 13 8.05 -1.24 6.97
C VAL A 13 8.23 -2.72 6.66
N ASP A 14 7.15 -3.48 6.83
CA ASP A 14 7.03 -4.87 6.35
C ASP A 14 6.74 -4.83 4.85
N TYR A 15 5.59 -4.27 4.45
CA TYR A 15 5.29 -4.04 3.05
C TYR A 15 4.46 -2.77 2.81
N VAL A 16 4.56 -2.26 1.59
CA VAL A 16 3.62 -1.34 0.96
C VAL A 16 3.38 -1.85 -0.45
N ALA A 17 2.13 -2.09 -0.82
CA ALA A 17 1.78 -2.69 -2.11
C ALA A 17 0.51 -2.09 -2.70
N VAL A 18 0.40 -2.15 -4.03
CA VAL A 18 -0.84 -1.89 -4.76
C VAL A 18 -1.24 -3.17 -5.50
N ARG A 19 -2.47 -3.63 -5.30
CA ARG A 19 -2.96 -4.92 -5.83
C ARG A 19 -4.33 -4.80 -6.47
N ASP A 20 -4.64 -5.78 -7.30
CA ASP A 20 -5.98 -6.01 -7.80
C ASP A 20 -6.96 -6.16 -6.62
N PRO A 21 -8.14 -5.52 -6.67
CA PRO A 21 -9.03 -5.43 -5.51
C PRO A 21 -9.76 -6.74 -5.19
N GLU A 22 -9.82 -7.69 -6.13
CA GLU A 22 -10.54 -8.95 -5.97
C GLU A 22 -9.57 -10.12 -5.78
N THR A 23 -8.55 -10.20 -6.62
CA THR A 23 -7.61 -11.33 -6.68
C THR A 23 -6.35 -11.11 -5.83
N LEU A 24 -6.08 -9.87 -5.40
CA LEU A 24 -4.83 -9.45 -4.76
C LEU A 24 -3.57 -9.70 -5.61
N ALA A 25 -3.73 -9.99 -6.90
CA ALA A 25 -2.63 -10.14 -7.83
C ALA A 25 -1.84 -8.82 -7.94
N PRO A 26 -0.51 -8.88 -8.18
CA PRO A 26 0.24 -7.68 -8.50
C PRO A 26 -0.31 -7.02 -9.76
N LEU A 27 -0.47 -5.70 -9.73
CA LEU A 27 -0.80 -4.89 -10.90
C LEU A 27 0.49 -4.40 -11.56
N PHE A 28 0.52 -4.41 -12.89
CA PHE A 28 1.66 -3.99 -13.69
C PHE A 28 1.27 -2.85 -14.63
N GLY A 29 2.19 -1.91 -14.83
CA GLY A 29 1.97 -0.75 -15.69
C GLY A 29 0.97 0.27 -15.12
N PRO A 30 0.44 1.17 -15.97
CA PRO A 30 -0.55 2.15 -15.55
C PRO A 30 -1.83 1.46 -15.04
N ILE A 31 -2.20 1.75 -13.79
CA ILE A 31 -3.46 1.28 -13.21
C ILE A 31 -4.61 2.04 -13.87
N ARG A 32 -5.57 1.31 -14.46
CA ARG A 32 -6.71 1.87 -15.21
C ARG A 32 -8.06 1.70 -14.51
N GLY A 33 -8.12 0.86 -13.48
CA GLY A 33 -9.34 0.55 -12.75
C GLY A 33 -9.14 0.57 -11.23
N PRO A 34 -10.15 0.13 -10.47
CA PRO A 34 -10.06 0.02 -9.03
C PRO A 34 -8.84 -0.81 -8.59
N ALA A 35 -8.25 -0.44 -7.45
CA ALA A 35 -7.11 -1.11 -6.84
C ALA A 35 -7.18 -1.00 -5.32
N ARG A 36 -6.38 -1.81 -4.63
CA ARG A 36 -6.15 -1.72 -3.18
C ARG A 36 -4.74 -1.25 -2.91
N VAL A 37 -4.60 -0.17 -2.14
CA VAL A 37 -3.34 0.17 -1.49
C VAL A 37 -3.32 -0.51 -0.13
N MET A 38 -2.26 -1.24 0.17
CA MET A 38 -2.12 -1.99 1.42
C MET A 38 -0.77 -1.70 2.04
N GLY A 39 -0.72 -1.67 3.36
CA GLY A 39 0.51 -1.48 4.10
C GLY A 39 0.52 -2.24 5.41
N ALA A 40 1.71 -2.72 5.77
CA ALA A 40 1.99 -3.25 7.09
C ALA A 40 3.30 -2.64 7.61
N VAL A 41 3.28 -2.20 8.86
CA VAL A 41 4.42 -1.57 9.53
C VAL A 41 4.52 -2.03 10.97
N PHE A 42 5.71 -1.96 11.53
CA PHE A 42 5.92 -2.10 12.97
C PHE A 42 6.10 -0.74 13.63
N LEU A 43 5.37 -0.51 14.73
CA LEU A 43 5.57 0.56 15.70
C LEU A 43 6.13 -0.08 16.98
N GLY A 44 7.45 -0.02 17.16
CA GLY A 44 8.13 -0.85 18.15
C GLY A 44 7.95 -2.33 17.82
N THR A 45 7.35 -3.09 18.75
CA THR A 45 7.02 -4.51 18.56
C THR A 45 5.64 -4.75 17.96
N THR A 46 4.75 -3.74 17.99
CA THR A 46 3.37 -3.88 17.51
C THR A 46 3.31 -3.79 15.99
N ARG A 47 2.69 -4.78 15.34
CA ARG A 47 2.46 -4.80 13.89
C ARG A 47 1.08 -4.21 13.57
N LEU A 48 1.07 -3.10 12.83
CA LEU A 48 -0.13 -2.44 12.35
C LEU A 48 -0.34 -2.77 10.87
N ILE A 49 -1.60 -2.98 10.48
CA ILE A 49 -2.00 -3.19 9.09
C ILE A 49 -3.15 -2.24 8.76
N ASP A 50 -3.18 -1.79 7.50
CA ASP A 50 -4.33 -1.08 6.96
C ASP A 50 -4.38 -1.25 5.43
N ASN A 51 -5.57 -1.05 4.86
CA ASN A 51 -5.77 -1.00 3.42
C ASN A 51 -6.86 0.02 3.03
N LEU A 52 -6.73 0.60 1.84
CA LEU A 52 -7.68 1.56 1.31
C LEU A 52 -8.02 1.23 -0.15
N PRO A 53 -9.30 1.35 -0.56
CA PRO A 53 -9.66 1.31 -1.96
C PRO A 53 -9.13 2.57 -2.67
N THR A 54 -8.72 2.42 -3.92
CA THR A 54 -8.34 3.54 -4.78
C THR A 54 -8.75 3.28 -6.21
N ALA A 55 -8.85 4.34 -7.00
CA ALA A 55 -9.04 4.28 -8.44
C ALA A 55 -8.24 5.45 -9.06
N PRO A 56 -7.83 5.33 -10.34
CA PRO A 56 -7.20 6.42 -11.06
C PRO A 56 -8.09 7.66 -11.00
N LYS A 57 -7.51 8.81 -10.66
CA LYS A 57 -8.20 10.08 -10.86
C LYS A 57 -8.21 10.34 -12.35
N ASN A 58 -9.39 10.36 -12.98
CA ASN A 58 -9.53 10.82 -14.36
C ASN A 58 -8.87 12.19 -14.46
N ARG A 59 -7.89 12.31 -15.35
CA ARG A 59 -7.21 13.55 -15.68
C ARG A 59 -7.80 14.10 -16.96
#